data_AF-A0A553UG36-F1
#
_entry.id   AF-A0A553UG36-F1
#
_cell.length_a   1.000
_cell.length_b   1.000
_cell.length_c   1.000
_cell.angle_alpha   90.00
_cell.angle_beta   90.00
_cell.angle_gamma   90.00
#
_symmetry.space_group_name_H-M   'P 1'
#
loop_
_entity.id
_entity.type
_entity.pdbx_description
1 polymer ?
#
loop_
_entity_poly.entity_id
_entity_poly.type
_entity_poly.pdbx_seq_one_letter_code
_entity_poly.pdbx_strand_id
1 'polypeptide(L)'
;MRTLILLVLLIVLGFAKESPILKVELKIEDNPPLPALIQGVTKMRANMVSAQLDALTQFGAVGCEMRKYDEYLSNPAIDLVDFGADLLKDTPLGQGLLQKLEPYGDAQKKEFLKNFKQFESLHLLYLVENSSSYYCSPVIKYKATPQQIAQDFLDSINFIYTPLIQAYQIGLDPIAYLRSLNSDALWELICQDCDINQTLQLYLNDPNLLGNKPTSVFLQHLEHDIKAMVATNKFWKGLREGTIVWANLALTAAGSTDEFIGTKDDPYTLFSTYYLTRIAFLLLHANSYINSQYIDTKELQEHPTLCLNPRYLSFKHQQACLQVFKTQTYNRTDLNAYLKAMRLVSIDAIPCLYLDPKNKLQALRSKNALCLALQEH
;
A
#
# COMPACT_ATOMS: atom_id res chain seq x y z
N MET A 1 50.67 26.65 -37.32
CA MET A 1 50.51 26.49 -35.86
C MET A 1 49.19 27.00 -35.29
N ARG A 2 48.50 27.99 -35.89
CA ARG A 2 47.19 28.47 -35.36
C ARG A 2 45.97 27.61 -35.70
N THR A 3 46.06 26.76 -36.73
CA THR A 3 44.95 25.88 -37.17
C THR A 3 44.88 24.53 -36.44
N LEU A 4 45.96 24.08 -35.79
CA LEU A 4 45.95 22.83 -35.01
C LEU A 4 45.39 23.02 -33.58
N ILE A 5 45.46 24.23 -33.03
CA ILE A 5 45.00 24.53 -31.67
C ILE A 5 43.46 24.62 -31.60
N LEU A 6 42.80 25.06 -32.68
CA LEU A 6 41.34 25.12 -32.76
C LEU A 6 40.67 23.74 -32.88
N LEU A 7 41.34 22.75 -33.50
CA LEU A 7 40.79 21.40 -33.59
C LEU A 7 40.83 20.64 -32.25
N VAL A 8 41.85 20.90 -31.42
CA VAL A 8 41.96 20.27 -30.09
C VAL A 8 40.97 20.89 -29.09
N LEU A 9 40.70 22.20 -29.18
CA LEU A 9 39.67 22.86 -28.36
C LEU A 9 38.24 22.44 -28.71
N LEU A 10 37.95 22.11 -29.98
CA LEU A 10 36.65 21.58 -30.40
C LEU A 10 36.40 20.13 -29.95
N ILE A 11 37.47 19.34 -29.75
CA ILE A 11 37.34 17.96 -29.23
C ILE A 11 37.15 17.95 -27.71
N VAL A 12 37.75 18.90 -26.98
CA VAL A 12 37.56 19.01 -25.51
C VAL A 12 36.20 19.60 -25.13
N LEU A 13 35.58 20.42 -26.00
CA LEU A 13 34.25 21.01 -25.75
C LEU A 13 33.08 20.17 -26.29
N GLY A 14 33.34 19.08 -27.02
CA GLY A 14 32.32 18.29 -27.72
C GLY A 14 31.82 17.01 -27.03
N PHE A 15 32.37 16.63 -25.88
CA PHE A 15 32.02 15.37 -25.19
C PHE A 15 31.89 15.53 -23.67
N ALA A 16 31.13 16.52 -23.22
CA ALA A 16 30.38 16.38 -21.98
C ALA A 16 28.92 16.16 -22.36
N LYS A 17 28.62 14.97 -22.91
CA LYS A 17 27.25 14.51 -23.00
C LYS A 17 26.78 14.38 -21.56
N GLU A 18 25.99 15.36 -21.10
CA GLU A 18 25.33 15.30 -19.80
C GLU A 18 24.76 13.89 -19.66
N SER A 19 25.23 13.17 -18.63
CA SER A 19 24.60 11.91 -18.23
C SER A 19 23.11 12.13 -18.19
N PRO A 20 22.28 11.23 -18.74
CA PRO A 20 20.83 11.42 -18.72
C PRO A 20 20.44 11.58 -17.27
N ILE A 21 20.16 12.83 -16.87
CA ILE A 21 19.66 13.16 -15.56
C ILE A 21 18.39 12.34 -15.46
N LEU A 22 18.37 11.39 -14.52
CA LEU A 22 17.18 10.66 -14.15
C LEU A 22 16.22 11.69 -13.53
N LYS A 23 15.58 12.50 -14.37
CA LYS A 23 14.44 13.32 -13.98
C LYS A 23 13.28 12.36 -13.81
N VAL A 24 13.17 11.80 -12.62
CA VAL A 24 11.94 11.18 -12.16
C VAL A 24 10.95 12.34 -11.94
N GLU A 25 10.33 12.80 -13.01
CA GLU A 25 9.14 13.64 -12.91
C GLU A 25 7.99 12.76 -12.45
N LEU A 26 7.80 12.70 -11.12
CA LEU A 26 6.55 12.23 -10.53
C LEU A 26 5.48 13.26 -10.88
N LYS A 27 4.79 13.05 -12.00
CA LYS A 27 3.46 13.61 -12.18
C LYS A 27 2.58 12.99 -11.10
N ILE A 28 2.33 13.76 -10.05
CA ILE A 28 1.17 13.54 -9.19
C ILE A 28 -0.02 13.79 -10.12
N GLU A 29 -0.58 12.71 -10.68
CA GLU A 29 -1.89 12.76 -11.35
C GLU A 29 -2.89 13.39 -10.37
N ASP A 30 -3.76 14.26 -10.89
CA ASP A 30 -4.68 15.10 -10.13
C ASP A 30 -5.34 14.32 -8.98
N ASN A 31 -5.01 14.67 -7.74
CA ASN A 31 -5.62 14.08 -6.56
C ASN A 31 -7.15 14.27 -6.65
N PRO A 32 -7.95 13.23 -6.34
CA PRO A 32 -9.40 13.38 -6.22
C PRO A 32 -9.74 14.46 -5.20
N PRO A 33 -10.95 15.04 -5.22
CA PRO A 33 -11.30 16.14 -4.35
C PRO A 33 -11.36 15.64 -2.90
N LEU A 34 -10.23 15.77 -2.20
CA LEU A 34 -10.08 15.62 -0.76
C LEU A 34 -11.27 16.23 0.03
N PRO A 35 -11.89 17.37 -0.39
CA PRO A 35 -13.09 17.87 0.26
C PRO A 35 -14.29 16.91 0.28
N ALA A 36 -14.55 16.15 -0.79
CA ALA A 36 -15.69 15.24 -0.86
C ALA A 36 -15.51 14.04 0.08
N LEU A 37 -14.32 13.44 0.07
CA LEU A 37 -13.98 12.36 1.00
C LEU A 37 -14.05 12.83 2.46
N ILE A 38 -13.55 14.02 2.78
CA ILE A 38 -13.65 14.61 4.13
C ILE A 38 -15.10 14.76 4.56
N GLN A 39 -15.98 15.25 3.70
CA GLN A 39 -17.41 15.36 3.98
C GLN A 39 -18.05 13.99 4.20
N GLY A 40 -17.70 13.02 3.35
CA GLY A 40 -18.10 11.62 3.49
C GLY A 40 -17.71 11.04 4.85
N VAL A 41 -16.43 11.12 5.21
CA VAL A 41 -15.90 10.66 6.52
C VAL A 41 -16.58 11.36 7.69
N THR A 42 -16.86 12.66 7.56
CA THR A 42 -17.58 13.43 8.58
C THR A 42 -18.98 12.85 8.80
N LYS A 43 -19.71 12.58 7.71
CA LYS A 43 -21.05 12.00 7.75
C LYS A 43 -21.02 10.57 8.29
N MET A 44 -20.08 9.74 7.84
CA MET A 44 -19.90 8.36 8.29
C MET A 44 -19.70 8.31 9.81
N ARG A 45 -18.82 9.16 10.34
CA ARG A 45 -18.59 9.28 11.78
C ARG A 45 -19.82 9.75 12.54
N ALA A 46 -20.53 10.75 12.03
CA ALA A 46 -21.74 11.25 12.67
C ALA A 46 -22.82 10.17 12.76
N ASN A 47 -23.01 9.39 11.69
CA ASN A 47 -23.96 8.27 11.66
C ASN A 47 -23.57 7.18 12.65
N MET A 48 -22.30 6.78 12.68
CA MET A 48 -21.77 5.79 13.63
C MET A 48 -22.00 6.23 15.08
N VAL A 49 -21.65 7.47 15.42
CA VAL A 49 -21.83 8.02 16.77
C VAL A 49 -23.31 8.15 17.13
N SER A 50 -24.16 8.58 16.20
CA SER A 50 -25.61 8.69 16.43
C SER A 50 -26.19 7.33 16.77
N ALA A 51 -25.92 6.31 15.96
CA ALA A 51 -26.41 4.96 16.21
C ALA A 51 -25.91 4.40 17.55
N GLN A 52 -24.65 4.66 17.91
CA GLN A 52 -24.09 4.28 19.21
C GLN A 52 -24.82 4.95 20.38
N LEU A 53 -25.09 6.26 20.29
CA LEU A 53 -25.80 7.01 21.34
C LEU A 53 -27.27 6.59 21.46
N ASP A 54 -27.91 6.26 20.33
CA ASP A 54 -29.27 5.74 20.30
C ASP A 54 -29.36 4.37 20.99
N ALA A 55 -28.39 3.48 20.73
CA ALA A 55 -28.29 2.19 21.41
C ALA A 55 -28.07 2.37 22.93
N LEU A 56 -27.18 3.29 23.33
CA LEU A 56 -26.96 3.65 24.73
C LEU A 56 -28.20 4.18 25.42
N THR A 57 -29.02 4.96 24.71
CA THR A 57 -30.28 5.51 25.22
C THR A 57 -31.32 4.40 25.42
N GLN A 58 -31.37 3.41 24.53
CA GLN A 58 -32.34 2.32 24.60
C GLN A 58 -32.00 1.25 25.64
N PHE A 59 -30.72 0.88 25.75
CA PHE A 59 -30.31 -0.28 26.54
C PHE A 59 -29.50 0.09 27.79
N GLY A 60 -29.10 1.35 27.93
CA GLY A 60 -28.30 1.84 29.06
C GLY A 60 -26.82 1.48 28.97
N ALA A 61 -25.96 2.30 29.60
CA ALA A 61 -24.51 2.11 29.59
C ALA A 61 -24.02 1.06 30.61
N VAL A 62 -24.83 0.73 31.62
CA VAL A 62 -24.43 -0.17 32.71
C VAL A 62 -24.56 -1.62 32.26
N GLY A 63 -23.42 -2.30 32.13
CA GLY A 63 -23.33 -3.72 31.80
C GLY A 63 -23.15 -4.06 30.33
N CYS A 64 -23.19 -3.05 29.43
CA CYS A 64 -23.12 -3.16 27.96
C CYS A 64 -23.49 -4.57 27.47
N GLU A 65 -24.78 -4.91 27.48
CA GLU A 65 -25.26 -6.22 27.02
C GLU A 65 -24.93 -6.37 25.53
N MET A 66 -23.71 -6.83 25.24
CA MET A 66 -23.08 -6.80 23.91
C MET A 66 -24.04 -7.34 22.85
N ARG A 67 -24.74 -8.44 23.16
CA ARG A 67 -25.72 -9.04 22.25
C ARG A 67 -26.82 -8.08 21.77
N LYS A 68 -27.44 -7.32 22.68
CA LYS A 68 -28.53 -6.38 22.30
C LYS A 68 -28.00 -5.21 21.49
N TYR A 69 -26.81 -4.73 21.83
CA TYR A 69 -26.13 -3.68 21.07
C TYR A 69 -25.78 -4.17 19.67
N ASP A 70 -25.20 -5.36 19.59
CA ASP A 70 -24.75 -5.95 18.34
C ASP A 70 -25.93 -6.21 17.39
N GLU A 71 -27.03 -6.77 17.90
CA GLU A 71 -28.28 -6.94 17.15
C GLU A 71 -28.84 -5.59 16.67
N TYR A 72 -28.83 -4.56 17.52
CA TYR A 72 -29.32 -3.22 17.17
C TYR A 72 -28.44 -2.50 16.14
N LEU A 73 -27.11 -2.62 16.28
CA LEU A 73 -26.12 -1.90 15.48
C LEU A 73 -25.71 -2.64 14.20
N SER A 74 -26.17 -3.87 14.00
CA SER A 74 -25.96 -4.66 12.79
C SER A 74 -26.40 -3.95 11.51
N ASN A 75 -27.64 -3.43 11.47
CA ASN A 75 -28.14 -2.72 10.28
C ASN A 75 -27.39 -1.38 10.05
N PRO A 76 -27.21 -0.51 11.06
CA PRO A 76 -26.35 0.66 10.92
C PRO A 76 -24.93 0.34 10.45
N ALA A 77 -24.35 -0.79 10.88
CA ALA A 77 -23.03 -1.22 10.44
C ALA A 77 -23.00 -1.57 8.93
N ILE A 78 -24.02 -2.29 8.43
CA ILE A 78 -24.18 -2.54 6.98
C ILE A 78 -24.28 -1.22 6.22
N ASP A 79 -25.14 -0.30 6.67
CA ASP A 79 -25.35 0.99 6.01
C ASP A 79 -24.05 1.82 5.96
N LEU A 80 -23.22 1.74 7.00
CA LEU A 80 -21.91 2.41 7.03
C LEU A 80 -20.92 1.78 6.04
N VAL A 81 -20.92 0.46 5.89
CA VAL A 81 -20.07 -0.23 4.90
C VAL A 81 -20.50 0.13 3.48
N ASP A 82 -21.80 0.08 3.19
CA ASP A 82 -22.33 0.48 1.87
C ASP A 82 -22.03 1.95 1.56
N PHE A 83 -22.21 2.83 2.55
CA PHE A 83 -21.85 4.23 2.41
C PHE A 83 -20.33 4.42 2.18
N GLY A 84 -19.49 3.66 2.89
CA GLY A 84 -18.06 3.65 2.67
C GLY A 84 -17.67 3.20 1.26
N ALA A 85 -18.39 2.24 0.68
CA ALA A 85 -18.15 1.75 -0.69
C ALA A 85 -18.42 2.84 -1.72
N ASP A 86 -19.46 3.65 -1.49
CA ASP A 86 -19.77 4.81 -2.33
C ASP A 86 -18.70 5.91 -2.26
N LEU A 87 -18.02 6.07 -1.11
CA LEU A 87 -16.94 7.04 -0.96
C LEU A 87 -15.67 6.67 -1.73
N LEU A 88 -15.49 5.40 -2.11
CA LEU A 88 -14.33 4.97 -2.87
C LEU A 88 -14.21 5.68 -4.22
N LYS A 89 -15.31 6.14 -4.82
CA LYS A 89 -15.28 6.92 -6.07
C LYS A 89 -14.48 8.22 -5.95
N ASP A 90 -14.34 8.75 -4.73
CA ASP A 90 -13.61 9.97 -4.41
C ASP A 90 -12.14 9.69 -4.06
N THR A 91 -11.63 8.52 -4.47
CA THR A 91 -10.25 8.07 -4.23
C THR A 91 -9.53 7.71 -5.52
N PRO A 92 -8.18 7.66 -5.53
CA PRO A 92 -7.43 7.20 -6.71
C PRO A 92 -7.73 5.73 -7.05
N LEU A 93 -8.09 4.93 -6.05
CA LEU A 93 -8.54 3.56 -6.26
C LEU A 93 -9.84 3.52 -7.07
N GLY A 94 -10.81 4.36 -6.71
CA GLY A 94 -12.07 4.54 -7.41
C GLY A 94 -11.90 4.98 -8.85
N GLN A 95 -11.19 6.08 -9.05
CA GLN A 95 -10.96 6.69 -10.36
C GLN A 95 -10.02 5.85 -11.24
N GLY A 96 -9.13 5.08 -10.63
CA GLY A 96 -8.16 4.23 -11.31
C GLY A 96 -8.69 2.83 -11.59
N LEU A 97 -8.63 1.95 -10.58
CA LEU A 97 -8.88 0.53 -10.74
C LEU A 97 -10.38 0.21 -10.82
N LEU A 98 -11.19 0.77 -9.91
CA LEU A 98 -12.62 0.42 -9.81
C LEU A 98 -13.39 0.87 -11.06
N GLN A 99 -13.28 2.13 -11.46
CA GLN A 99 -13.97 2.67 -12.64
C GLN A 99 -13.63 1.90 -13.92
N LYS A 100 -12.38 1.46 -14.08
CA LYS A 100 -11.95 0.73 -15.28
C LYS A 100 -12.36 -0.75 -15.26
N LEU A 101 -12.59 -1.31 -14.07
CA LEU A 101 -13.14 -2.65 -13.91
C LEU A 101 -14.68 -2.67 -13.93
N GLU A 102 -15.36 -1.52 -13.74
CA GLU A 102 -16.82 -1.37 -13.74
C GLU A 102 -17.57 -1.64 -15.06
N PRO A 103 -17.03 -1.44 -16.29
CA PRO A 103 -17.71 -1.89 -17.50
C PRO A 103 -17.57 -3.43 -17.64
N TYR A 104 -18.45 -4.19 -17.00
CA TYR A 104 -18.38 -5.66 -16.97
C TYR A 104 -18.99 -6.37 -18.18
N GLY A 105 -18.39 -7.53 -18.50
CA GLY A 105 -18.97 -8.58 -19.34
C GLY A 105 -19.26 -9.92 -18.63
N ASP A 106 -18.71 -10.21 -17.43
CA ASP A 106 -18.89 -11.50 -16.73
C ASP A 106 -19.21 -11.39 -15.23
N ALA A 107 -19.72 -12.48 -14.63
CA ALA A 107 -20.18 -12.53 -13.24
C ALA A 107 -19.03 -12.52 -12.21
N GLN A 108 -17.89 -13.12 -12.54
CA GLN A 108 -16.75 -13.24 -11.63
C GLN A 108 -16.13 -11.87 -11.32
N LYS A 109 -16.02 -11.00 -12.33
CA LYS A 109 -15.51 -9.64 -12.15
C LYS A 109 -16.44 -8.78 -11.30
N LYS A 110 -17.76 -8.94 -11.48
CA LYS A 110 -18.78 -8.24 -10.68
C LYS A 110 -18.66 -8.60 -9.20
N GLU A 111 -18.51 -9.89 -8.92
CA GLU A 111 -18.32 -10.38 -7.56
C GLU A 111 -17.01 -9.88 -6.94
N PHE A 112 -15.89 -9.98 -7.68
CA PHE A 112 -14.60 -9.45 -7.23
C PHE A 112 -14.69 -7.98 -6.83
N LEU A 113 -15.27 -7.13 -7.68
CA LEU A 113 -15.38 -5.70 -7.40
C LEU A 113 -16.34 -5.38 -6.24
N LYS A 114 -17.43 -6.14 -6.09
CA LYS A 114 -18.30 -6.01 -4.91
C LYS A 114 -17.51 -6.25 -3.63
N ASN A 115 -16.81 -7.38 -3.57
CA ASN A 115 -16.03 -7.76 -2.39
C ASN A 115 -14.86 -6.81 -2.16
N PHE A 116 -14.26 -6.31 -3.23
CA PHE A 116 -13.17 -5.37 -3.15
C PHE A 116 -13.62 -4.02 -2.57
N LYS A 117 -14.75 -3.49 -3.04
CA LYS A 117 -15.35 -2.27 -2.48
C LYS A 117 -15.64 -2.48 -0.99
N GLN A 118 -16.29 -3.59 -0.64
CA GLN A 118 -16.62 -3.92 0.74
C GLN A 118 -15.37 -4.00 1.64
N PHE A 119 -14.28 -4.63 1.18
CA PHE A 119 -13.02 -4.72 1.91
C PHE A 119 -12.44 -3.34 2.25
N GLU A 120 -12.36 -2.44 1.27
CA GLU A 120 -11.84 -1.08 1.49
C GLU A 120 -12.80 -0.19 2.30
N SER A 121 -14.10 -0.45 2.24
CA SER A 121 -15.09 0.20 3.10
C SER A 121 -14.90 -0.17 4.57
N LEU A 122 -14.59 -1.44 4.86
CA LEU A 122 -14.26 -1.91 6.20
C LEU A 122 -12.96 -1.26 6.70
N HIS A 123 -11.98 -1.08 5.81
CA HIS A 123 -10.74 -0.35 6.12
C HIS A 123 -11.02 1.12 6.50
N LEU A 124 -11.87 1.83 5.75
CA LEU A 124 -12.28 3.19 6.08
C LEU A 124 -13.06 3.24 7.40
N LEU A 125 -14.02 2.33 7.60
CA LEU A 125 -14.82 2.23 8.81
C LEU A 125 -13.95 1.99 10.04
N TYR A 126 -12.93 1.14 9.93
CA TYR A 126 -11.95 0.93 10.99
C TYR A 126 -11.24 2.22 11.41
N LEU A 127 -10.80 3.05 10.45
CA LEU A 127 -10.15 4.32 10.77
C LEU A 127 -11.13 5.27 11.49
N VAL A 128 -12.40 5.29 11.07
CA VAL A 128 -13.48 6.04 11.73
C VAL A 128 -13.70 5.55 13.16
N GLU A 129 -13.89 4.25 13.37
CA GLU A 129 -14.11 3.63 14.67
C GLU A 129 -12.95 3.93 15.64
N ASN A 130 -11.71 3.67 15.20
CA ASN A 130 -10.52 3.79 16.04
C ASN A 130 -10.16 5.26 16.36
N SER A 131 -10.73 6.21 15.61
CA SER A 131 -10.62 7.65 15.87
C SER A 131 -11.48 8.14 17.04
N SER A 132 -12.38 7.31 17.55
CA SER A 132 -13.26 7.63 18.67
C SER A 132 -12.98 6.75 19.90
N SER A 133 -13.55 7.13 21.04
CA SER A 133 -13.57 6.30 22.25
C SER A 133 -14.49 5.09 22.08
N TYR A 134 -14.32 4.13 22.99
CA TYR A 134 -14.96 2.83 22.99
C TYR A 134 -16.47 2.82 22.73
N TYR A 135 -16.93 1.77 22.03
CA TYR A 135 -18.29 1.48 21.57
C TYR A 135 -19.38 1.49 22.66
N CYS A 136 -19.03 1.34 23.94
CA CYS A 136 -19.97 1.41 25.07
C CYS A 136 -19.79 2.65 25.96
N SER A 137 -19.16 3.73 25.46
CA SER A 137 -18.95 4.95 26.26
C SER A 137 -20.02 6.01 25.96
N PRO A 138 -20.69 6.58 26.98
CA PRO A 138 -21.59 7.73 26.79
C PRO A 138 -20.82 9.02 26.49
N VAL A 139 -19.52 9.05 26.74
CA VAL A 139 -18.64 10.18 26.43
C VAL A 139 -17.80 9.84 25.22
N ILE A 140 -18.04 10.53 24.11
CA ILE A 140 -17.27 10.34 22.88
C ILE A 140 -16.02 11.24 22.91
N LYS A 141 -14.83 10.63 22.90
CA LYS A 141 -13.55 11.32 22.77
C LYS A 141 -12.97 11.06 21.38
N TYR A 142 -12.71 12.12 20.62
CA TYR A 142 -12.08 12.00 19.31
C TYR A 142 -10.55 12.11 19.42
N LYS A 143 -9.85 11.18 18.80
CA LYS A 143 -8.38 11.13 18.68
C LYS A 143 -7.89 11.73 17.35
N ALA A 144 -8.74 11.79 16.33
CA ALA A 144 -8.41 12.31 15.01
C ALA A 144 -9.57 13.09 14.38
N THR A 145 -9.27 14.08 13.54
CA THR A 145 -10.27 14.85 12.78
C THR A 145 -10.73 14.08 11.53
N PRO A 146 -11.87 14.43 10.89
CA PRO A 146 -12.28 13.83 9.62
C PRO A 146 -11.26 14.02 8.50
N GLN A 147 -10.56 15.15 8.52
CA GLN A 147 -9.46 15.42 7.60
C GLN A 147 -8.29 14.46 7.80
N GLN A 148 -7.87 14.22 9.04
CA GLN A 148 -6.80 13.26 9.33
C GLN A 148 -7.18 11.85 8.87
N ILE A 149 -8.40 11.39 9.15
CA ILE A 149 -8.85 10.06 8.73
C ILE A 149 -8.89 9.93 7.21
N ALA A 150 -9.44 10.93 6.51
CA ALA A 150 -9.48 10.91 5.04
C ALA A 150 -8.06 10.86 4.45
N GLN A 151 -7.11 11.59 5.05
CA GLN A 151 -5.71 11.56 4.62
C GLN A 151 -5.06 10.21 4.91
N ASP A 152 -5.18 9.67 6.12
CA ASP A 152 -4.62 8.37 6.51
C ASP A 152 -5.14 7.24 5.60
N PHE A 153 -6.43 7.32 5.23
CA PHE A 153 -7.04 6.38 4.28
C PHE A 153 -6.43 6.52 2.88
N LEU A 154 -6.34 7.75 2.36
CA LEU A 154 -5.74 8.04 1.05
C LEU A 154 -4.27 7.59 0.98
N ASP A 155 -3.49 7.85 2.01
CA ASP A 155 -2.08 7.46 2.09
C ASP A 155 -1.95 5.93 2.04
N SER A 156 -2.81 5.22 2.77
CA SER A 156 -2.85 3.76 2.79
C SER A 156 -3.22 3.18 1.43
N ILE A 157 -4.33 3.61 0.82
CA ILE A 157 -4.75 3.08 -0.49
C ILE A 157 -3.76 3.45 -1.60
N ASN A 158 -3.11 4.62 -1.53
CA ASN A 158 -2.12 5.03 -2.51
C ASN A 158 -0.89 4.14 -2.42
N PHE A 159 -0.38 3.91 -1.21
CA PHE A 159 0.75 3.00 -1.01
C PHE A 159 0.44 1.59 -1.50
N ILE A 160 -0.78 1.11 -1.21
CA ILE A 160 -1.17 -0.26 -1.50
C ILE A 160 -1.47 -0.46 -2.99
N TYR A 161 -2.26 0.41 -3.61
CA TYR A 161 -2.85 0.13 -4.93
C TYR A 161 -2.16 0.81 -6.11
N THR A 162 -1.35 1.85 -5.91
CA THR A 162 -0.70 2.53 -7.04
C THR A 162 0.07 1.58 -7.97
N PRO A 163 0.90 0.62 -7.47
CA PRO A 163 1.61 -0.31 -8.35
C PRO A 163 0.67 -1.22 -9.15
N LEU A 164 -0.43 -1.69 -8.54
CA LEU A 164 -1.41 -2.54 -9.23
C LEU A 164 -2.20 -1.76 -10.27
N ILE A 165 -2.59 -0.51 -9.96
CA ILE A 165 -3.24 0.41 -10.91
C ILE A 165 -2.33 0.62 -12.13
N GLN A 166 -1.05 0.93 -11.91
CA GLN A 166 -0.10 1.15 -13.00
C GLN A 166 0.15 -0.12 -13.82
N ALA A 167 0.26 -1.29 -13.17
CA ALA A 167 0.41 -2.57 -13.88
C ALA A 167 -0.83 -2.89 -14.73
N TYR A 168 -2.03 -2.65 -14.21
CA TYR A 168 -3.27 -2.83 -14.95
C TYR A 168 -3.35 -1.94 -16.20
N GLN A 169 -2.92 -0.68 -16.10
CA GLN A 169 -2.90 0.26 -17.22
C GLN A 169 -2.07 -0.22 -18.42
N ILE A 170 -1.14 -1.15 -18.21
CA ILE A 170 -0.27 -1.71 -19.24
C ILE A 170 -0.53 -3.19 -19.52
N GLY A 171 -1.69 -3.71 -19.07
CA GLY A 171 -2.22 -5.01 -19.50
C GLY A 171 -2.11 -6.15 -18.50
N LEU A 172 -1.66 -5.92 -17.26
CA LEU A 172 -1.72 -6.94 -16.22
C LEU A 172 -3.19 -7.16 -15.78
N ASP A 173 -3.63 -8.41 -15.71
CA ASP A 173 -4.92 -8.77 -15.12
C ASP A 173 -4.82 -8.76 -13.58
N PRO A 174 -5.47 -7.82 -12.89
CA PRO A 174 -5.34 -7.67 -11.44
C PRO A 174 -5.95 -8.85 -10.68
N ILE A 175 -7.02 -9.47 -11.19
CA ILE A 175 -7.68 -10.60 -10.52
C ILE A 175 -6.79 -11.84 -10.62
N ALA A 176 -6.25 -12.11 -11.81
CA ALA A 176 -5.33 -13.21 -12.02
C ALA A 176 -4.04 -13.03 -11.18
N TYR A 177 -3.53 -11.80 -11.10
CA TYR A 177 -2.39 -11.47 -10.25
C TYR A 177 -2.68 -11.75 -8.77
N LEU A 178 -3.77 -11.21 -8.23
CA LEU A 178 -4.13 -11.40 -6.81
C LEU A 178 -4.29 -12.89 -6.44
N ARG A 179 -4.98 -13.67 -7.28
CA ARG A 179 -5.13 -15.13 -7.09
C ARG A 179 -3.81 -15.91 -7.14
N SER A 180 -2.83 -15.36 -7.85
CA SER A 180 -1.55 -16.01 -8.00
C SER A 180 -0.59 -15.77 -6.83
N LEU A 181 -0.88 -14.78 -5.97
CA LEU A 181 -0.11 -14.52 -4.75
C LEU A 181 -0.16 -15.71 -3.79
N ASN A 182 0.88 -15.84 -2.98
CA ASN A 182 1.00 -16.91 -1.99
C ASN A 182 1.53 -16.33 -0.67
N SER A 183 0.70 -16.37 0.38
CA SER A 183 1.08 -15.91 1.72
C SER A 183 2.31 -16.64 2.26
N ASP A 184 2.45 -17.94 2.02
CA ASP A 184 3.55 -18.73 2.58
C ASP A 184 4.89 -18.29 2.03
N ALA A 185 4.96 -18.05 0.72
CA ALA A 185 6.16 -17.52 0.06
C ALA A 185 6.50 -16.09 0.53
N LEU A 186 5.49 -15.29 0.90
CA LEU A 186 5.71 -13.95 1.47
C LEU A 186 6.27 -14.05 2.88
N TRP A 187 5.73 -14.94 3.72
CA TRP A 187 6.23 -15.18 5.08
C TRP A 187 7.66 -15.74 5.07
N GLU A 188 7.98 -16.67 4.17
CA GLU A 188 9.35 -17.13 3.95
C GLU A 188 10.31 -16.00 3.58
N LEU A 189 9.84 -15.00 2.81
CA LEU A 189 10.67 -13.88 2.36
C LEU A 189 10.97 -12.87 3.48
N ILE A 190 9.98 -12.49 4.29
CA ILE A 190 10.17 -11.49 5.35
C ILE A 190 10.73 -12.10 6.64
N CYS A 191 10.14 -13.21 7.09
CA CYS A 191 10.48 -14.00 8.27
C CYS A 191 9.28 -14.86 8.68
N GLN A 192 9.54 -16.10 9.07
CA GLN A 192 8.61 -16.89 9.87
C GLN A 192 8.65 -16.31 11.31
N ASP A 193 7.50 -15.87 11.84
CA ASP A 193 7.30 -15.39 13.23
C ASP A 193 7.63 -13.92 13.60
N CYS A 194 7.73 -12.98 12.65
CA CYS A 194 7.84 -11.57 13.07
C CYS A 194 6.50 -10.97 13.53
N ASP A 195 6.53 -10.23 14.64
CA ASP A 195 5.50 -9.24 14.94
C ASP A 195 5.69 -8.01 14.04
N ILE A 196 4.96 -7.99 12.92
CA ILE A 196 4.97 -6.87 11.95
C ILE A 196 4.66 -5.54 12.63
N ASN A 197 3.71 -5.50 13.58
CA ASN A 197 3.37 -4.25 14.26
C ASN A 197 4.56 -3.76 15.08
N GLN A 198 5.17 -4.64 15.86
CA GLN A 198 6.33 -4.30 16.66
C GLN A 198 7.48 -3.81 15.78
N THR A 199 7.78 -4.49 14.67
CA THR A 199 8.84 -4.08 13.74
C THR A 199 8.58 -2.70 13.13
N LEU A 200 7.36 -2.43 12.66
CA LEU A 200 7.02 -1.11 12.13
C LEU A 200 7.09 -0.02 13.20
N GLN A 201 6.68 -0.31 14.43
CA GLN A 201 6.82 0.63 15.55
C GLN A 201 8.29 0.89 15.88
N LEU A 202 9.17 -0.12 15.81
CA LEU A 202 10.60 0.06 16.01
C LEU A 202 11.19 1.02 14.96
N TYR A 203 10.81 0.88 13.69
CA TYR A 203 11.24 1.82 12.65
C TYR A 203 10.75 3.25 12.88
N LEU A 204 9.47 3.42 13.27
CA LEU A 204 8.93 4.74 13.61
C LEU A 204 9.61 5.37 14.83
N ASN A 205 10.20 4.56 15.70
CA ASN A 205 10.93 5.02 16.88
C ASN A 205 12.45 5.16 16.64
N ASP A 206 12.93 4.89 15.43
CA ASP A 206 14.36 4.98 15.12
C ASP A 206 14.81 6.46 15.10
N PRO A 207 15.87 6.84 15.85
CA PRO A 207 16.37 8.21 15.88
C PRO A 207 16.75 8.79 14.52
N ASN A 208 17.22 7.96 13.58
CA ASN A 208 17.57 8.38 12.22
C ASN A 208 16.32 8.75 11.41
N LEU A 209 15.16 8.17 11.73
CA LEU A 209 13.87 8.55 11.16
C LEU A 209 13.20 9.69 11.94
N LEU A 210 13.38 9.73 13.27
CA LEU A 210 12.73 10.67 14.19
C LEU A 210 13.43 12.02 14.38
N GLY A 211 14.67 12.21 13.94
CA GLY A 211 15.45 13.42 14.22
C GLY A 211 14.74 14.70 13.77
N ASN A 212 14.01 15.36 14.67
CA ASN A 212 13.30 16.64 14.53
C ASN A 212 12.90 17.03 13.09
N LYS A 213 12.08 16.17 12.46
CA LYS A 213 11.77 16.12 11.02
C LYS A 213 12.95 15.58 10.20
N PRO A 214 12.77 14.46 9.47
CA PRO A 214 13.83 13.93 8.64
C PRO A 214 14.35 15.03 7.71
N THR A 215 15.64 15.36 7.82
CA THR A 215 16.23 16.47 7.05
C THR A 215 16.29 16.15 5.57
N SER A 216 16.25 14.87 5.20
CA SER A 216 16.20 14.42 3.81
C SER A 216 14.78 14.11 3.36
N VAL A 217 14.44 14.52 2.14
CA VAL A 217 13.13 14.28 1.51
C VAL A 217 12.83 12.79 1.38
N PHE A 218 13.85 11.95 1.15
CA PHE A 218 13.66 10.50 0.98
C PHE A 218 13.28 9.79 2.30
N LEU A 219 13.79 10.25 3.45
CA LEU A 219 13.38 9.72 4.76
C LEU A 219 11.97 10.18 5.14
N GLN A 220 11.54 11.38 4.70
CA GLN A 220 10.15 11.81 4.86
C GLN A 220 9.17 10.92 4.08
N HIS A 221 9.52 10.54 2.85
CA HIS A 221 8.73 9.56 2.08
C HIS A 221 8.67 8.20 2.79
N LEU A 222 9.81 7.74 3.33
CA LEU A 222 9.87 6.48 4.07
C LEU A 222 9.00 6.52 5.34
N GLU A 223 9.13 7.58 6.15
CA GLU A 223 8.34 7.77 7.37
C GLU A 223 6.83 7.78 7.06
N HIS A 224 6.44 8.50 6.01
CA HIS A 224 5.06 8.58 5.56
C HIS A 224 4.52 7.19 5.18
N ASP A 225 5.26 6.42 4.37
CA ASP A 225 4.83 5.09 3.93
C ASP A 225 4.81 4.07 5.09
N ILE A 226 5.74 4.15 6.06
CA ILE A 226 5.71 3.32 7.28
C ILE A 226 4.45 3.63 8.10
N LYS A 227 4.05 4.90 8.25
CA LYS A 227 2.82 5.27 8.98
C LYS A 227 1.57 4.69 8.33
N ALA A 228 1.46 4.79 7.00
CA ALA A 228 0.36 4.19 6.23
C ALA A 228 0.29 2.67 6.46
N MET A 229 1.45 2.00 6.47
CA MET A 229 1.52 0.56 6.73
C MET A 229 1.16 0.17 8.16
N VAL A 230 1.52 0.97 9.16
CA VAL A 230 1.08 0.73 10.55
C VAL A 230 -0.44 0.78 10.65
N ALA A 231 -1.09 1.78 10.03
CA ALA A 231 -2.54 1.88 10.03
C ALA A 231 -3.19 0.66 9.36
N THR A 232 -2.68 0.30 8.18
CA THR A 232 -3.10 -0.85 7.38
C THR A 232 -2.95 -2.19 8.12
N ASN A 233 -1.80 -2.41 8.78
CA ASN A 233 -1.55 -3.66 9.51
C ASN A 233 -2.42 -3.78 10.77
N LYS A 234 -2.70 -2.66 11.45
CA LYS A 234 -3.63 -2.64 12.58
C LYS A 234 -5.07 -2.92 12.13
N PHE A 235 -5.50 -2.40 10.99
CA PHE A 235 -6.78 -2.77 10.38
C PHE A 235 -6.86 -4.28 10.18
N TRP A 236 -5.87 -4.86 9.49
CA TRP A 236 -5.88 -6.30 9.21
C TRP A 236 -5.85 -7.16 10.47
N LYS A 237 -4.98 -6.81 11.43
CA LYS A 237 -4.93 -7.49 12.73
C LYS A 237 -6.28 -7.39 13.44
N GLY A 238 -6.87 -6.20 13.46
CA GLY A 238 -8.14 -5.98 14.15
C GLY A 238 -9.29 -6.75 13.52
N LEU A 239 -9.32 -6.85 12.19
CA LEU A 239 -10.31 -7.62 11.45
C LEU A 239 -10.17 -9.12 11.77
N ARG A 240 -8.95 -9.66 11.73
CA ARG A 240 -8.66 -11.07 12.03
C ARG A 240 -9.00 -11.45 13.48
N GLU A 241 -8.67 -10.58 14.43
CA GLU A 241 -8.86 -10.83 15.86
C GLU A 241 -10.28 -10.50 16.34
N GLY A 242 -11.16 -10.02 15.46
CA GLY A 242 -12.52 -9.65 15.84
C GLY A 242 -12.57 -8.44 16.79
N THR A 243 -11.59 -7.52 16.71
CA THR A 243 -11.53 -6.35 17.62
C THR A 243 -12.08 -5.05 17.02
N ILE A 244 -12.48 -5.07 15.74
CA ILE A 244 -13.13 -3.94 15.06
C ILE A 244 -14.64 -4.14 15.13
N VAL A 245 -15.29 -3.52 16.10
CA VAL A 245 -16.69 -3.80 16.45
C VAL A 245 -17.60 -3.56 15.26
N TRP A 246 -17.53 -2.38 14.64
CA TRP A 246 -18.45 -2.02 13.56
C TRP A 246 -18.21 -2.85 12.30
N ALA A 247 -16.96 -3.18 11.99
CA ALA A 247 -16.65 -4.06 10.88
C ALA A 247 -17.23 -5.46 11.11
N ASN A 248 -17.04 -6.03 12.29
CA ASN A 248 -17.56 -7.36 12.62
C ASN A 248 -19.08 -7.40 12.59
N LEU A 249 -19.75 -6.36 13.10
CA LEU A 249 -21.21 -6.25 13.02
C LEU A 249 -21.72 -6.29 11.58
N ALA A 250 -21.12 -5.48 10.70
CA ALA A 250 -21.52 -5.44 9.31
C ALA A 250 -21.32 -6.81 8.62
N LEU A 251 -20.21 -7.48 8.94
CA LEU A 251 -19.85 -8.77 8.36
C LEU A 251 -20.75 -9.91 8.84
N THR A 252 -20.98 -9.99 10.16
CA THR A 252 -21.90 -10.97 10.76
C THR A 252 -23.32 -10.78 10.23
N ALA A 253 -23.78 -9.53 10.13
CA ALA A 253 -25.11 -9.21 9.61
C ALA A 253 -25.26 -9.53 8.11
N ALA A 254 -24.17 -9.45 7.34
CA ALA A 254 -24.11 -9.91 5.95
C ALA A 254 -24.08 -11.44 5.80
N GLY A 255 -24.12 -12.20 6.91
CA GLY A 255 -24.05 -13.66 6.91
C GLY A 255 -22.65 -14.22 6.70
N SER A 256 -21.61 -13.39 6.84
CA SER A 256 -20.23 -13.85 6.83
C SER A 256 -19.95 -14.56 8.16
N THR A 257 -19.65 -15.85 8.12
CA THR A 257 -19.31 -16.64 9.32
C THR A 257 -17.92 -16.29 9.84
N ASP A 258 -17.68 -16.57 11.13
CA ASP A 258 -16.40 -16.34 11.85
C ASP A 258 -15.16 -16.98 11.17
N GLU A 259 -15.34 -17.92 10.25
CA GLU A 259 -14.29 -18.47 9.37
C GLU A 259 -13.97 -17.50 8.23
N PHE A 260 -13.49 -16.29 8.57
CA PHE A 260 -13.04 -15.24 7.62
C PHE A 260 -11.88 -15.64 6.71
N ILE A 261 -11.32 -16.84 6.90
CA ILE A 261 -10.11 -17.35 6.26
C ILE A 261 -10.32 -18.83 5.98
N GLY A 262 -11.06 -19.14 4.92
CA GLY A 262 -11.42 -20.53 4.59
C GLY A 262 -10.56 -21.12 3.47
N THR A 263 -10.28 -20.36 2.41
CA THR A 263 -9.59 -20.87 1.21
C THR A 263 -8.79 -19.77 0.50
N LYS A 264 -7.80 -20.15 -0.31
CA LYS A 264 -6.96 -19.22 -1.10
C LYS A 264 -7.76 -18.32 -2.06
N ASP A 265 -8.95 -18.74 -2.48
CA ASP A 265 -9.80 -18.01 -3.42
C ASP A 265 -10.85 -17.12 -2.75
N ASP A 266 -10.92 -17.12 -1.41
CA ASP A 266 -11.76 -16.18 -0.68
C ASP A 266 -11.28 -14.73 -0.95
N PRO A 267 -12.17 -13.83 -1.41
CA PRO A 267 -11.85 -12.44 -1.69
C PRO A 267 -11.09 -11.72 -0.56
N TYR A 268 -11.48 -11.94 0.70
CA TYR A 268 -10.82 -11.31 1.84
C TYR A 268 -9.40 -11.83 2.03
N THR A 269 -9.19 -13.13 1.85
CA THR A 269 -7.86 -13.76 1.79
C THR A 269 -7.01 -13.18 0.65
N LEU A 270 -7.58 -12.92 -0.53
CA LEU A 270 -6.85 -12.30 -1.65
C LEU A 270 -6.40 -10.87 -1.33
N PHE A 271 -7.29 -10.03 -0.80
CA PHE A 271 -6.97 -8.62 -0.51
C PHE A 271 -6.00 -8.49 0.67
N SER A 272 -6.17 -9.30 1.72
CA SER A 272 -5.24 -9.35 2.85
C SER A 272 -3.86 -9.87 2.46
N THR A 273 -3.77 -10.87 1.57
CA THR A 273 -2.49 -11.33 1.02
C THR A 273 -1.82 -10.21 0.22
N TYR A 274 -2.59 -9.41 -0.52
CA TYR A 274 -2.04 -8.24 -1.21
C TYR A 274 -1.56 -7.16 -0.25
N TYR A 275 -2.31 -6.84 0.80
CA TYR A 275 -1.86 -5.97 1.88
C TYR A 275 -0.53 -6.45 2.47
N LEU A 276 -0.42 -7.75 2.79
CA LEU A 276 0.82 -8.35 3.27
C LEU A 276 1.95 -8.22 2.26
N THR A 277 1.69 -8.43 0.96
CA THR A 277 2.67 -8.24 -0.12
C THR A 277 3.25 -6.82 -0.10
N ARG A 278 2.38 -5.81 0.04
CA ARG A 278 2.78 -4.39 0.07
C ARG A 278 3.54 -4.04 1.35
N ILE A 279 3.15 -4.61 2.48
CA ILE A 279 3.84 -4.46 3.76
C ILE A 279 5.24 -5.11 3.70
N ALA A 280 5.29 -6.35 3.22
CA ALA A 280 6.51 -7.15 3.13
C ALA A 280 7.58 -6.44 2.29
N PHE A 281 7.17 -5.80 1.19
CA PHE A 281 8.05 -5.03 0.33
C PHE A 281 8.85 -3.96 1.07
N LEU A 282 8.22 -3.26 2.03
CA LEU A 282 8.91 -2.25 2.82
C LEU A 282 9.72 -2.88 3.96
N LEU A 283 9.17 -3.90 4.64
CA LEU A 283 9.82 -4.56 5.77
C LEU A 283 11.19 -5.13 5.43
N LEU A 284 11.36 -5.67 4.21
CA LEU A 284 12.63 -6.24 3.76
C LEU A 284 13.81 -5.27 3.84
N HIS A 285 13.55 -3.97 3.68
CA HIS A 285 14.60 -2.99 3.42
C HIS A 285 14.50 -1.70 4.22
N ALA A 286 13.43 -1.50 5.00
CA ALA A 286 13.23 -0.31 5.80
C ALA A 286 14.45 0.02 6.67
N ASN A 287 15.05 -0.98 7.33
CA ASN A 287 16.26 -0.78 8.12
C ASN A 287 17.43 -0.22 7.29
N SER A 288 17.66 -0.77 6.10
CA SER A 288 18.72 -0.29 5.20
C SER A 288 18.43 1.12 4.69
N TYR A 289 17.16 1.47 4.41
CA TYR A 289 16.79 2.83 4.01
C TYR A 289 16.97 3.85 5.14
N ILE A 290 16.58 3.51 6.37
CA ILE A 290 16.80 4.34 7.57
C ILE A 290 18.30 4.60 7.77
N ASN A 291 19.12 3.57 7.51
CA ASN A 291 20.56 3.58 7.66
C ASN A 291 21.30 3.81 6.32
N SER A 292 20.67 4.54 5.38
CA SER A 292 21.13 4.65 3.99
C SER A 292 22.55 5.20 3.83
N GLN A 293 23.09 5.91 4.83
CA GLN A 293 24.48 6.38 4.87
C GLN A 293 25.51 5.24 4.87
N TYR A 294 25.10 4.02 5.25
CA TYR A 294 25.94 2.83 5.28
C TYR A 294 25.74 1.91 4.07
N ILE A 295 24.83 2.24 3.15
CA ILE A 295 24.67 1.49 1.91
C ILE A 295 25.89 1.73 1.02
N ASP A 296 26.56 0.65 0.62
CA ASP A 296 27.61 0.67 -0.38
C ASP A 296 27.22 -0.16 -1.62
N THR A 297 28.09 -0.19 -2.63
CA THR A 297 27.82 -0.95 -3.86
C THR A 297 27.67 -2.45 -3.60
N LYS A 298 28.37 -3.00 -2.61
CA LYS A 298 28.33 -4.42 -2.28
C LYS A 298 26.96 -4.78 -1.68
N GLU A 299 26.45 -3.96 -0.77
CA GLU A 299 25.09 -4.09 -0.23
C GLU A 299 24.03 -4.10 -1.35
N LEU A 300 24.14 -3.19 -2.33
CA LEU A 300 23.23 -3.15 -3.48
C LEU A 300 23.38 -4.36 -4.42
N GLN A 301 24.56 -4.99 -4.48
CA GLN A 301 24.78 -6.22 -5.22
C GLN A 301 24.22 -7.43 -4.49
N GLU A 302 24.38 -7.51 -3.17
CA GLU A 302 23.88 -8.62 -2.35
C GLU A 302 22.36 -8.58 -2.19
N HIS A 303 21.78 -7.37 -2.13
CA HIS A 303 20.35 -7.10 -1.94
C HIS A 303 19.80 -6.17 -3.05
N PRO A 304 19.72 -6.63 -4.32
CA PRO A 304 19.24 -5.83 -5.45
C PRO A 304 17.84 -5.28 -5.29
N THR A 305 17.02 -5.87 -4.43
CA THR A 305 15.66 -5.41 -4.13
C THR A 305 15.63 -4.04 -3.45
N LEU A 306 16.73 -3.61 -2.82
CA LEU A 306 16.91 -2.23 -2.33
C LEU A 306 16.71 -1.20 -3.44
N CYS A 307 17.12 -1.55 -4.66
CA CYS A 307 17.05 -0.70 -5.84
C CYS A 307 15.64 -0.60 -6.44
N LEU A 308 14.66 -1.32 -5.89
CA LEU A 308 13.27 -1.27 -6.34
C LEU A 308 12.50 -0.07 -5.81
N ASN A 309 13.03 0.67 -4.82
CA ASN A 309 12.45 1.94 -4.34
C ASN A 309 13.49 3.06 -4.33
N PRO A 310 13.93 3.54 -5.51
CA PRO A 310 14.90 4.62 -5.57
C PRO A 310 14.41 5.90 -4.87
N ARG A 311 13.10 6.09 -4.64
CA ARG A 311 12.58 7.24 -3.88
C ARG A 311 13.02 7.31 -2.41
N TYR A 312 13.48 6.20 -1.83
CA TYR A 312 14.05 6.15 -0.48
C TYR A 312 15.59 6.24 -0.47
N LEU A 313 16.20 6.44 -1.64
CA LEU A 313 17.65 6.44 -1.82
C LEU A 313 18.15 7.83 -2.22
N SER A 314 19.36 8.16 -1.77
CA SER A 314 20.08 9.33 -2.29
C SER A 314 20.36 9.20 -3.79
N PHE A 315 20.55 10.31 -4.48
CA PHE A 315 20.89 10.31 -5.91
C PHE A 315 22.12 9.44 -6.23
N LYS A 316 23.13 9.45 -5.36
CA LYS A 316 24.32 8.59 -5.49
C LYS A 316 23.96 7.11 -5.50
N HIS A 317 23.10 6.67 -4.58
CA HIS A 317 22.68 5.27 -4.50
C HIS A 317 21.77 4.89 -5.66
N GLN A 318 20.92 5.80 -6.16
CA GLN A 318 20.12 5.56 -7.37
C GLN A 318 20.99 5.30 -8.61
N GLN A 319 22.09 6.05 -8.78
CA GLN A 319 23.04 5.81 -9.87
C GLN A 319 23.78 4.48 -9.70
N ALA A 320 24.17 4.12 -8.47
CA ALA A 320 24.78 2.84 -8.18
C ALA A 320 23.83 1.67 -8.50
N CYS A 321 22.55 1.78 -8.15
CA CYS A 321 21.51 0.82 -8.52
C CYS A 321 21.40 0.63 -10.05
N LEU A 322 21.40 1.73 -10.81
CA LEU A 322 21.36 1.66 -12.28
C LEU A 322 22.58 0.93 -12.83
N GLN A 323 23.76 1.19 -12.27
CA GLN A 323 24.98 0.52 -12.68
C GLN A 323 24.93 -0.97 -12.38
N VAL A 324 24.53 -1.34 -11.15
CA VAL A 324 24.39 -2.73 -10.70
C VAL A 324 23.48 -3.52 -11.64
N PHE A 325 22.33 -2.97 -12.03
CA PHE A 325 21.43 -3.62 -12.98
C PHE A 325 22.02 -3.72 -14.39
N LYS A 326 22.61 -2.64 -14.92
CA LYS A 326 23.24 -2.65 -16.26
C LYS A 326 24.40 -3.63 -16.37
N THR A 327 25.23 -3.75 -15.34
CA THR A 327 26.36 -4.69 -15.33
C THR A 327 25.96 -6.09 -14.89
N GLN A 328 24.71 -6.28 -14.48
CA GLN A 328 24.17 -7.56 -13.99
C GLN A 328 25.03 -8.19 -12.86
N THR A 329 25.63 -7.35 -12.02
CA THR A 329 26.54 -7.78 -10.93
C THR A 329 25.81 -8.12 -9.63
N TYR A 330 24.48 -8.09 -9.64
CA TYR A 330 23.68 -8.38 -8.46
C TYR A 330 23.43 -9.87 -8.25
N ASN A 331 23.08 -10.21 -7.02
CA ASN A 331 22.62 -11.52 -6.61
C ASN A 331 21.27 -11.84 -7.27
N ARG A 332 21.31 -12.60 -8.37
CA ARG A 332 20.10 -13.01 -9.10
C ARG A 332 19.20 -13.92 -8.26
N THR A 333 19.75 -14.68 -7.31
CA THR A 333 18.97 -15.57 -6.45
C THR A 333 18.04 -14.76 -5.54
N ASP A 334 18.54 -13.67 -4.98
CA ASP A 334 17.76 -12.75 -4.14
C ASP A 334 16.60 -12.11 -4.93
N LEU A 335 16.89 -11.53 -6.11
CA LEU A 335 15.85 -10.97 -6.97
C LEU A 335 14.82 -12.01 -7.45
N ASN A 336 15.25 -13.25 -7.71
CA ASN A 336 14.36 -14.34 -8.08
C ASN A 336 13.46 -14.80 -6.92
N ALA A 337 13.97 -14.81 -5.68
CA ALA A 337 13.18 -15.10 -4.50
C ALA A 337 12.09 -14.03 -4.30
N TYR A 338 12.48 -12.76 -4.41
CA TYR A 338 11.56 -11.63 -4.41
C TYR A 338 10.46 -11.78 -5.48
N LEU A 339 10.87 -12.03 -6.74
CA LEU A 339 9.94 -12.15 -7.86
C LEU A 339 8.98 -13.34 -7.69
N LYS A 340 9.41 -14.46 -7.11
CA LYS A 340 8.54 -15.62 -6.83
C LYS A 340 7.46 -15.30 -5.79
N ALA A 341 7.82 -14.58 -4.73
CA ALA A 341 6.89 -14.24 -3.65
C ALA A 341 5.96 -13.08 -4.03
N MET A 342 6.53 -12.00 -4.57
CA MET A 342 5.81 -10.75 -4.86
C MET A 342 5.11 -10.78 -6.21
N ARG A 343 5.60 -11.60 -7.15
CA ARG A 343 5.09 -11.80 -8.52
C ARG A 343 5.10 -10.59 -9.44
N LEU A 344 5.16 -9.38 -8.91
CA LEU A 344 5.33 -8.12 -9.62
C LEU A 344 6.58 -7.40 -9.09
N VAL A 345 7.47 -7.03 -10.01
CA VAL A 345 8.60 -6.14 -9.76
C VAL A 345 8.26 -4.78 -10.35
N SER A 346 8.28 -3.77 -9.48
CA SER A 346 8.13 -2.37 -9.84
C SER A 346 9.34 -1.57 -9.36
N ILE A 347 9.69 -0.52 -10.09
CA ILE A 347 10.58 0.54 -9.62
C ILE A 347 9.71 1.67 -9.09
N ASP A 348 9.72 1.87 -7.78
CA ASP A 348 8.68 2.58 -7.04
C ASP A 348 7.31 2.00 -7.39
N ALA A 349 6.43 2.78 -8.02
CA ALA A 349 5.15 2.29 -8.52
C ALA A 349 5.22 1.77 -9.96
N ILE A 350 6.30 2.03 -10.70
CA ILE A 350 6.40 1.77 -12.14
C ILE A 350 6.62 0.27 -12.38
N PRO A 351 5.65 -0.45 -12.95
CA PRO A 351 5.78 -1.88 -13.20
C PRO A 351 6.85 -2.20 -14.25
N CYS A 352 7.66 -3.24 -14.00
CA CYS A 352 8.74 -3.66 -14.90
C CYS A 352 8.63 -5.13 -15.32
N LEU A 353 8.47 -6.05 -14.38
CA LEU A 353 8.45 -7.49 -14.64
C LEU A 353 7.32 -8.12 -13.84
N TYR A 354 6.67 -9.16 -14.37
CA TYR A 354 5.77 -9.97 -13.58
C TYR A 354 5.87 -11.47 -13.93
N LEU A 355 5.52 -12.32 -12.98
CA LEU A 355 5.28 -13.74 -13.20
C LEU A 355 3.80 -13.97 -13.47
N ASP A 356 3.48 -14.48 -14.65
CA ASP A 356 2.13 -14.92 -14.96
C ASP A 356 1.73 -16.15 -14.11
N PRO A 357 0.44 -16.53 -14.04
CA PRO A 357 0.00 -17.67 -13.22
C PRO A 357 0.69 -19.00 -13.53
N LYS A 358 1.42 -19.13 -14.65
CA LYS A 358 2.23 -20.30 -15.03
C LYS A 358 3.71 -20.15 -14.67
N ASN A 359 4.06 -19.13 -13.86
CA ASN A 359 5.40 -18.76 -13.46
C ASN A 359 6.33 -18.39 -14.62
N LYS A 360 5.77 -17.91 -15.75
CA LYS A 360 6.57 -17.38 -16.84
C LYS A 360 6.81 -15.89 -16.60
N LEU A 361 8.07 -15.48 -16.75
CA LEU A 361 8.47 -14.07 -16.68
C LEU A 361 7.96 -13.30 -17.89
N GLN A 362 7.38 -12.14 -17.62
CA GLN A 362 6.81 -11.24 -18.61
C GLN A 362 7.38 -9.84 -18.37
N ALA A 363 7.93 -9.24 -19.42
CA ALA A 363 8.38 -7.86 -19.38
C ALA A 363 7.23 -6.90 -19.67
N LEU A 364 7.09 -5.90 -18.82
CA LEU A 364 6.07 -4.87 -18.94
C LEU A 364 6.68 -3.62 -19.58
N ARG A 365 5.98 -3.03 -20.55
CA ARG A 365 6.52 -1.88 -21.28
C ARG A 365 6.78 -0.72 -20.33
N SER A 366 8.04 -0.28 -20.25
CA SER A 366 8.45 0.84 -19.39
C SER A 366 9.44 1.77 -20.11
N LYS A 367 9.46 3.03 -19.71
CA LYS A 367 10.50 4.00 -20.09
C LYS A 367 11.49 4.27 -18.95
N ASN A 368 11.27 3.67 -17.79
CA ASN A 368 12.15 3.86 -16.63
C ASN A 368 13.48 3.13 -16.86
N ALA A 369 14.60 3.81 -16.65
CA ALA A 369 15.93 3.27 -16.93
C ALA A 369 16.29 2.03 -16.08
N LEU A 370 15.83 1.97 -14.83
CA LEU A 370 16.02 0.80 -13.96
C LEU A 370 15.15 -0.38 -14.45
N CYS A 371 13.89 -0.13 -14.84
CA CYS A 371 13.07 -1.17 -15.46
C CYS A 371 13.74 -1.73 -16.72
N LEU A 372 14.22 -0.86 -17.62
CA LEU A 372 14.88 -1.28 -18.86
C LEU A 372 16.12 -2.13 -18.56
N ALA A 373 16.96 -1.70 -17.62
CA ALA A 373 18.14 -2.45 -17.20
C ALA A 373 17.80 -3.83 -16.58
N LEU A 374 16.67 -3.93 -15.87
CA LEU A 374 16.15 -5.20 -15.35
C LEU A 374 15.53 -6.08 -16.45
N GLN A 375 15.07 -5.51 -17.55
CA GLN A 375 14.42 -6.24 -18.65
C GLN A 375 15.41 -6.75 -19.70
N GLU A 376 16.61 -6.19 -19.74
CA GLU A 376 17.73 -6.67 -20.55
C GLU A 376 18.25 -8.00 -19.96
N HIS A 377 17.54 -9.09 -20.28
CA HIS A 377 17.87 -10.48 -19.91
C HIS A 377 18.05 -11.35 -21.15
#